data_AF-A0A2T4VKQ5-F1
#
_entry.id   AF-A0A2T4VKQ5-F1
#
_cell.length_a   1.000
_cell.length_b   1.000
_cell.length_c   1.000
_cell.angle_alpha   90.00
_cell.angle_beta   90.00
_cell.angle_gamma   90.00
#
_symmetry.space_group_name_H-M   'P 1'
#
loop_
_entity.id
_entity.type
_entity.pdbx_description
1 polymer ?
#
loop_
_entity_poly.entity_id
_entity_poly.type
_entity_poly.pdbx_seq_one_letter_code
_entity_poly.pdbx_strand_id
1 'polypeptide(L)'
;MPSPDKASLLKSKYLSALPSDVQARVFELTAELARPLGEWVARYPFMRAVRVPQIALTLAAAGPFRDAPALLPCTRLVAWIFAVDDMMDEGLIPYAELCARVERCLPILDGAEGSTGQDDPLFQGLREIRDEFARSPLFPALQPHWSHATRQLLGGMQREDQWSAQYRESGQRERPSFEAYLDNGFYSIGVPATYRGALITLGDESVPSHLPRLREMEREASICVRLANDVRSYEREVAEQKLNSLTLLQQELVRSAGLTEAAALEQARATIQSSIQQGLERCTALARTGQTTTGYPERFILGIAGFACDFYTQHDYHHILVRQNG
;
A
#
# COMPACT_ATOMS: atom_id res chain seq x y z
N MET A 1 22.02 2.92 12.96
CA MET A 1 21.80 1.82 11.99
C MET A 1 22.55 2.16 10.71
N PRO A 2 23.27 1.21 10.09
CA PRO A 2 23.84 1.46 8.78
C PRO A 2 22.69 1.75 7.79
N SER A 3 22.79 2.85 7.06
CA SER A 3 21.90 3.14 5.93
C SER A 3 21.89 1.92 5.00
N PRO A 4 20.74 1.47 4.47
CA PRO A 4 20.75 0.52 3.37
C PRO A 4 21.69 1.06 2.29
N ASP A 5 22.53 0.18 1.75
CA ASP A 5 23.49 0.55 0.73
C ASP A 5 22.73 1.19 -0.44
N LYS A 6 23.02 2.47 -0.73
CA LYS A 6 22.40 3.22 -1.82
C LYS A 6 22.46 2.42 -3.12
N ALA A 7 23.53 1.66 -3.34
CA ALA A 7 23.71 0.81 -4.52
C ALA A 7 22.66 -0.31 -4.66
N SER A 8 22.07 -0.77 -3.56
CA SER A 8 21.02 -1.80 -3.58
C SER A 8 19.63 -1.24 -3.89
N LEU A 9 19.32 -0.04 -3.39
CA LEU A 9 18.06 0.68 -3.66
C LEU A 9 18.05 1.33 -5.07
N LEU A 10 19.23 1.57 -5.64
CA LEU A 10 19.44 2.16 -6.98
C LEU A 10 19.16 1.20 -8.15
N LYS A 11 18.87 -0.09 -7.92
CA LYS A 11 18.57 -1.00 -9.02
C LYS A 11 17.16 -0.82 -9.61
N SER A 12 16.33 0.03 -9.02
CA SER A 12 15.02 0.40 -9.56
C SER A 12 15.12 0.96 -10.99
N LYS A 13 14.42 0.32 -11.93
CA LYS A 13 14.29 0.83 -13.32
C LYS A 13 13.48 2.12 -13.34
N TYR A 14 12.49 2.24 -12.45
CA TYR A 14 11.70 3.45 -12.30
C TYR A 14 12.60 4.64 -11.95
N LEU A 15 13.39 4.52 -10.87
CA LEU A 15 14.30 5.60 -10.47
C LEU A 15 15.33 5.91 -11.55
N SER A 16 15.89 4.88 -12.20
CA SER A 16 16.87 5.03 -13.27
C SER A 16 16.33 5.75 -14.52
N ALA A 17 15.02 5.67 -14.76
CA ALA A 17 14.36 6.34 -15.89
C ALA A 17 14.02 7.81 -15.61
N LEU A 18 14.09 8.27 -14.35
CA LEU A 18 13.84 9.67 -14.00
C LEU A 18 15.01 10.57 -14.44
N PRO A 19 14.75 11.86 -14.74
CA PRO A 19 15.81 12.85 -14.90
C PRO A 19 16.75 12.91 -13.68
N SER A 20 18.03 13.19 -13.89
CA SER A 20 19.06 13.12 -12.83
C SER A 20 18.81 14.08 -11.66
N ASP A 21 18.26 15.26 -11.94
CA ASP A 21 17.83 16.24 -10.94
C ASP A 21 16.66 15.71 -10.10
N VAL A 22 15.70 15.02 -10.72
CA VAL A 22 14.58 14.39 -10.02
C VAL A 22 15.07 13.23 -9.16
N GLN A 23 16.00 12.41 -9.66
CA GLN A 23 16.62 11.34 -8.86
C GLN A 23 17.31 11.89 -7.62
N ALA A 24 18.12 12.94 -7.76
CA ALA A 24 18.78 13.61 -6.65
C ALA A 24 17.75 14.10 -5.62
N ARG A 25 16.68 14.75 -6.09
CA ARG A 25 15.59 15.23 -5.23
C ARG A 25 14.90 14.09 -4.47
N VAL A 26 14.63 12.95 -5.11
CA VAL A 26 14.05 11.77 -4.45
C VAL A 26 14.94 11.30 -3.29
N PHE A 27 16.25 11.21 -3.48
CA PHE A 27 17.16 10.75 -2.43
C PHE A 27 17.32 11.76 -1.28
N GLU A 28 17.35 13.06 -1.59
CA GLU A 28 17.35 14.12 -0.58
C GLU A 28 16.06 14.06 0.25
N LEU A 29 14.91 14.03 -0.41
CA LEU A 29 13.60 13.96 0.23
C LEU A 29 13.41 12.67 1.05
N THR A 30 13.99 11.55 0.59
CA THR A 30 14.04 10.30 1.37
C THR A 30 14.75 10.50 2.71
N ALA A 31 15.89 11.19 2.72
CA ALA A 31 16.62 11.47 3.96
C ALA A 31 15.88 12.47 4.86
N GLU A 32 15.24 13.49 4.27
CA GLU A 32 14.39 14.46 4.99
C GLU A 32 13.19 13.78 5.67
N LEU A 33 12.58 12.79 5.02
CA LEU A 33 11.44 12.03 5.55
C LEU A 33 11.85 10.95 6.56
N ALA A 34 12.95 10.24 6.32
CA ALA A 34 13.35 9.09 7.13
C ALA A 34 13.65 9.43 8.59
N ARG A 35 14.24 10.61 8.86
CA ARG A 35 14.56 11.03 10.23
C ARG A 35 13.31 11.25 11.10
N PRO A 36 12.39 12.19 10.78
CA PRO A 36 11.19 12.41 11.59
C PRO A 36 10.25 11.19 11.59
N LEU A 37 10.24 10.38 10.52
CA LEU A 37 9.52 9.11 10.52
C LEU A 37 10.12 8.13 11.54
N GLY A 38 11.45 7.97 11.56
CA GLY A 38 12.14 7.10 12.49
C GLY A 38 11.92 7.49 13.95
N GLU A 39 11.95 8.79 14.26
CA GLU A 39 11.61 9.33 15.58
C GLU A 39 10.16 9.01 15.97
N TRP A 40 9.23 9.13 15.02
CA TRP A 40 7.82 8.80 15.24
C TRP A 40 7.61 7.31 15.48
N VAL A 41 8.17 6.45 14.61
CA VAL A 41 8.12 4.98 14.71
C VAL A 41 8.72 4.48 16.02
N ALA A 42 9.81 5.09 16.51
CA ALA A 42 10.46 4.68 17.76
C ALA A 42 9.55 4.83 19.00
N ARG A 43 8.48 5.62 18.93
CA ARG A 43 7.49 5.74 20.03
C ARG A 43 6.50 4.58 20.09
N TYR A 44 6.42 3.74 19.04
CA TYR A 44 5.43 2.69 18.89
C TYR A 44 6.10 1.32 18.73
N PRO A 45 6.21 0.50 19.80
CA PRO A 45 6.95 -0.76 19.75
C PRO A 45 6.46 -1.79 18.71
N PHE A 46 5.21 -1.67 18.26
CA PHE A 46 4.62 -2.54 17.24
C PHE A 46 5.00 -2.12 15.80
N MET A 47 5.64 -0.96 15.62
CA MET A 47 6.10 -0.49 14.31
C MET A 47 7.57 -0.85 14.09
N ARG A 48 7.86 -1.45 12.94
CA ARG A 48 9.21 -1.92 12.61
C ARG A 48 10.07 -0.79 12.03
N ALA A 49 11.08 -0.35 12.78
CA ALA A 49 12.04 0.68 12.33
C ALA A 49 12.80 0.31 11.04
N VAL A 50 12.94 -0.99 10.74
CA VAL A 50 13.59 -1.48 9.51
C VAL A 50 12.87 -1.06 8.22
N ARG A 51 11.58 -0.68 8.29
CA ARG A 51 10.77 -0.21 7.14
C ARG A 51 10.93 1.28 6.84
N VAL A 52 11.53 2.06 7.75
CA VAL A 52 11.61 3.52 7.66
C VAL A 52 12.24 4.00 6.34
N PRO A 53 13.42 3.49 5.92
CA PRO A 53 14.02 3.93 4.65
C PRO A 53 13.16 3.67 3.41
N GLN A 54 12.49 2.52 3.35
CA GLN A 54 11.71 2.06 2.20
C GLN A 54 10.41 2.85 2.09
N ILE A 55 9.74 3.09 3.22
CA ILE A 55 8.56 3.93 3.30
C ILE A 55 8.92 5.36 2.86
N ALA A 56 9.99 5.94 3.43
CA ALA A 56 10.45 7.28 3.06
C ALA A 56 10.78 7.38 1.55
N LEU A 57 11.48 6.38 1.00
CA LEU A 57 11.81 6.34 -0.43
C LEU A 57 10.57 6.25 -1.31
N THR A 58 9.58 5.44 -0.92
CA THR A 58 8.32 5.27 -1.66
C THR A 58 7.57 6.60 -1.80
N LEU A 59 7.42 7.33 -0.69
CA LEU A 59 6.72 8.61 -0.68
C LEU A 59 7.53 9.70 -1.39
N ALA A 60 8.86 9.70 -1.25
CA ALA A 60 9.73 10.62 -1.97
C ALA A 60 9.69 10.40 -3.49
N ALA A 61 9.66 9.13 -3.94
CA ALA A 61 9.55 8.77 -5.35
C ALA A 61 8.16 9.12 -5.93
N ALA A 62 7.11 8.98 -5.11
CA ALA A 62 5.76 9.38 -5.50
C ALA A 62 5.59 10.90 -5.61
N GLY A 63 6.22 11.67 -4.72
CA GLY A 63 6.01 13.11 -4.60
C GLY A 63 7.27 13.99 -4.63
N PRO A 64 8.22 13.83 -5.58
CA PRO A 64 9.47 14.59 -5.56
C PRO A 64 9.28 16.11 -5.78
N PHE A 65 8.08 16.49 -6.23
CA PHE A 65 7.63 17.88 -6.43
C PHE A 65 7.04 18.52 -5.18
N ARG A 66 7.02 17.80 -4.04
CA ARG A 66 6.59 18.31 -2.73
C ARG A 66 7.76 18.34 -1.75
N ASP A 67 7.52 19.00 -0.63
CA ASP A 67 8.43 19.06 0.50
C ASP A 67 8.12 17.96 1.53
N ALA A 68 9.08 17.71 2.43
CA ALA A 68 8.90 16.72 3.48
C ALA A 68 7.69 16.99 4.39
N PRO A 69 7.38 18.24 4.81
CA PRO A 69 6.18 18.53 5.59
C PRO A 69 4.86 18.10 4.93
N ALA A 70 4.71 18.29 3.61
CA ALA A 70 3.50 17.87 2.90
C ALA A 70 3.37 16.33 2.81
N LEU A 71 4.48 15.59 2.76
CA LEU A 71 4.45 14.13 2.60
C LEU A 71 4.46 13.37 3.93
N LEU A 72 5.02 13.96 5.00
CA LEU A 72 5.24 13.27 6.28
C LEU A 72 3.97 12.64 6.89
N PRO A 73 2.79 13.29 6.89
CA PRO A 73 1.57 12.66 7.41
C PRO A 73 1.21 11.37 6.67
N CYS A 74 1.39 11.34 5.35
CA CYS A 74 1.18 10.14 4.54
C CYS A 74 2.25 9.08 4.79
N THR A 75 3.50 9.49 4.98
CA THR A 75 4.59 8.58 5.34
C THR A 75 4.31 7.86 6.67
N ARG A 76 3.76 8.57 7.66
CA ARG A 76 3.31 7.99 8.94
C ARG A 76 2.12 7.07 8.78
N LEU A 77 1.15 7.45 7.94
CA LEU A 77 0.02 6.59 7.59
C LEU A 77 0.50 5.26 7.00
N VAL A 78 1.44 5.27 6.06
CA VAL A 78 1.98 4.03 5.48
C VAL A 78 2.69 3.17 6.53
N ALA A 79 3.48 3.77 7.43
CA ALA A 79 4.09 3.04 8.54
C ALA A 79 3.05 2.41 9.48
N TRP A 80 1.95 3.12 9.75
CA TRP A 80 0.84 2.61 10.56
C TRP A 80 0.11 1.45 9.86
N ILE A 81 -0.17 1.57 8.56
CA ILE A 81 -0.80 0.51 7.75
C ILE A 81 0.03 -0.76 7.81
N PHE A 82 1.35 -0.63 7.57
CA PHE A 82 2.28 -1.76 7.64
C PHE A 82 2.33 -2.42 9.01
N ALA A 83 2.16 -1.67 10.08
CA ALA A 83 2.17 -2.21 11.43
C ALA A 83 0.87 -2.96 11.75
N VAL A 84 -0.28 -2.51 11.22
CA VAL A 84 -1.54 -3.26 11.32
C VAL A 84 -1.48 -4.55 10.52
N ASP A 85 -0.93 -4.49 9.30
CA ASP A 85 -0.69 -5.64 8.44
C ASP A 85 0.17 -6.71 9.14
N ASP A 86 1.31 -6.30 9.72
CA ASP A 86 2.19 -7.19 10.49
C ASP A 86 1.46 -7.84 11.67
N MET A 87 0.62 -7.10 12.38
CA MET A 87 -0.16 -7.63 13.49
C MET A 87 -1.17 -8.70 13.05
N MET A 88 -1.74 -8.58 11.84
CA MET A 88 -2.63 -9.60 11.27
C MET A 88 -1.83 -10.82 10.81
N ASP A 89 -0.70 -10.60 10.16
CA ASP A 89 0.13 -11.66 9.59
C ASP A 89 0.84 -12.53 10.63
N GLU A 90 1.31 -11.95 11.74
CA GLU A 90 2.12 -12.66 12.74
C GLU A 90 1.29 -13.49 13.73
N GLY A 91 -0.03 -13.25 13.82
CA GLY A 91 -0.92 -14.00 14.72
C GLY A 91 -0.55 -13.90 16.21
N LEU A 92 0.15 -12.83 16.63
CA LEU A 92 0.62 -12.65 18.01
C LEU A 92 -0.51 -12.49 19.04
N ILE A 93 -1.69 -12.09 18.58
CA ILE A 93 -2.92 -12.01 19.39
C ILE A 93 -4.05 -12.77 18.69
N PRO A 94 -5.05 -13.29 19.43
CA PRO A 94 -6.19 -13.97 18.83
C PRO A 94 -6.88 -13.09 17.77
N TYR A 95 -7.22 -13.68 16.62
CA TYR A 95 -7.82 -12.96 15.50
C TYR A 95 -9.06 -12.14 15.91
N ALA A 96 -9.98 -12.75 16.68
CA ALA A 96 -11.18 -12.06 17.17
C ALA A 96 -10.85 -10.84 18.04
N GLU A 97 -9.76 -10.89 18.82
CA GLU A 97 -9.30 -9.77 19.63
C GLU A 97 -8.72 -8.65 18.75
N LEU A 98 -7.92 -9.00 17.75
CA LEU A 98 -7.39 -8.04 16.77
C LEU A 98 -8.52 -7.36 15.99
N CYS A 99 -9.52 -8.13 15.54
CA CYS A 99 -10.70 -7.58 14.87
C CYS A 99 -11.45 -6.58 15.73
N ALA A 100 -11.78 -6.95 16.98
CA ALA A 100 -12.44 -6.05 17.91
C ALA A 100 -11.59 -4.80 18.22
N ARG A 101 -10.25 -4.95 18.29
CA ARG A 101 -9.33 -3.83 18.49
C ARG A 101 -9.33 -2.88 17.29
N VAL A 102 -9.32 -3.39 16.06
CA VAL A 102 -9.40 -2.61 14.82
C VAL A 102 -10.75 -1.91 14.69
N GLU A 103 -11.86 -2.58 14.99
CA GLU A 103 -13.20 -1.96 14.95
C GLU A 103 -13.31 -0.76 15.90
N ARG A 104 -12.71 -0.87 17.10
CA ARG A 104 -12.67 0.23 18.08
C ARG A 104 -11.84 1.44 17.63
N CYS A 105 -10.94 1.29 16.64
CA CYS A 105 -10.17 2.41 16.13
C CYS A 105 -10.93 3.22 15.05
N LEU A 106 -11.94 2.63 14.40
CA LEU A 106 -12.65 3.26 13.27
C LEU A 106 -13.35 4.59 13.58
N PRO A 107 -13.92 4.82 14.79
CA PRO A 107 -14.51 6.12 15.14
C PRO A 107 -13.48 7.26 15.17
N ILE A 108 -12.19 6.97 15.39
CA ILE A 108 -11.12 7.99 15.42
C ILE A 108 -11.06 8.73 14.09
N LEU A 109 -11.24 8.01 12.97
CA LEU A 109 -11.21 8.56 11.61
C LEU A 109 -12.20 9.72 11.42
N ASP A 110 -13.36 9.65 12.09
CA ASP A 110 -14.42 10.66 11.98
C ASP A 110 -14.33 11.75 13.05
N GLY A 111 -13.30 11.74 13.89
CA GLY A 111 -13.13 12.74 14.95
C GLY A 111 -13.77 12.36 16.28
N ALA A 112 -14.30 11.15 16.46
CA ALA A 112 -14.92 10.76 17.71
C ALA A 112 -13.88 10.66 18.85
N GLU A 113 -14.00 11.54 19.85
CA GLU A 113 -13.19 11.53 21.06
C GLU A 113 -13.84 10.64 22.13
N GLY A 114 -13.87 9.32 21.87
CA GLY A 114 -14.26 8.36 22.88
C GLY A 114 -13.14 8.15 23.92
N SER A 115 -13.52 7.91 25.19
CA SER A 115 -12.58 7.51 26.26
C SER A 115 -11.99 6.10 26.06
N THR A 116 -12.53 5.32 25.12
CA THR A 116 -12.08 3.96 24.80
C THR A 116 -10.70 3.94 24.14
N GLY A 117 -9.73 3.31 24.79
CA GLY A 117 -8.38 3.05 24.24
C GLY A 117 -7.49 4.28 24.16
N GLN A 118 -7.57 5.20 25.14
CA GLN A 118 -6.65 6.33 25.25
C GLN A 118 -5.19 5.88 25.34
N ASP A 119 -4.93 4.77 26.03
CA ASP A 119 -3.59 4.20 26.21
C ASP A 119 -3.18 3.22 25.11
N ASP A 120 -4.05 2.92 24.14
CA ASP A 120 -3.72 1.99 23.07
C ASP A 120 -2.76 2.66 22.05
N PRO A 121 -1.52 2.17 21.88
CA PRO A 121 -0.54 2.78 20.97
C PRO A 121 -1.00 2.80 19.51
N LEU A 122 -1.82 1.83 19.08
CA LEU A 122 -2.40 1.80 17.73
C LEU A 122 -3.34 2.98 17.51
N PHE A 123 -4.14 3.30 18.53
CA PHE A 123 -5.16 4.35 18.47
C PHE A 123 -4.50 5.73 18.58
N GLN A 124 -3.46 5.85 19.41
CA GLN A 124 -2.66 7.06 19.52
C GLN A 124 -2.00 7.41 18.17
N GLY A 125 -1.35 6.44 17.51
CA GLY A 125 -0.76 6.67 16.20
C GLY A 125 -1.77 7.14 15.15
N LEU A 126 -2.96 6.53 15.11
CA LEU A 126 -4.02 6.93 14.19
C LEU A 126 -4.59 8.32 14.50
N ARG A 127 -4.75 8.69 15.77
CA ARG A 127 -5.16 10.03 16.20
C ARG A 127 -4.18 11.09 15.73
N GLU A 128 -2.89 10.87 15.94
CA GLU A 128 -1.86 11.82 15.51
C GLU A 128 -1.85 12.01 14.00
N ILE A 129 -1.98 10.93 13.21
CA ILE A 129 -2.06 11.00 11.74
C ILE A 129 -3.28 11.82 11.31
N ARG A 130 -4.45 11.55 11.90
CA ARG A 130 -5.67 12.32 11.62
C ARG A 130 -5.50 13.79 11.97
N ASP A 131 -4.94 14.09 13.13
CA ASP A 131 -4.75 15.46 13.61
C ASP A 131 -3.76 16.23 12.74
N GLU A 132 -2.78 15.55 12.13
CA GLU A 132 -1.91 16.13 11.12
C GLU A 132 -2.65 16.42 9.82
N PHE A 133 -3.50 15.51 9.34
CA PHE A 133 -4.36 15.77 8.20
C PHE A 133 -5.33 16.93 8.46
N ALA A 134 -5.88 17.04 9.68
CA ALA A 134 -6.81 18.08 10.08
C ALA A 134 -6.23 19.50 10.03
N ARG A 135 -4.90 19.64 9.95
CA ARG A 135 -4.24 20.95 9.73
C ARG A 135 -4.40 21.46 8.30
N SER A 136 -4.79 20.60 7.34
CA SER A 136 -5.02 21.00 5.96
C SER A 136 -6.40 21.62 5.76
N PRO A 137 -6.51 22.72 4.99
CA PRO A 137 -7.81 23.28 4.58
C PRO A 137 -8.70 22.29 3.81
N LEU A 138 -8.11 21.28 3.15
CA LEU A 138 -8.86 20.27 2.38
C LEU A 138 -9.44 19.16 3.25
N PHE A 139 -9.03 19.06 4.52
CA PHE A 139 -9.45 17.97 5.38
C PHE A 139 -10.97 17.86 5.54
N PRO A 140 -11.74 18.93 5.81
CA PRO A 140 -13.19 18.80 5.96
C PRO A 140 -13.89 18.23 4.71
N ALA A 141 -13.40 18.56 3.52
CA ALA A 141 -13.97 18.07 2.26
C ALA A 141 -13.54 16.62 1.95
N LEU A 142 -12.34 16.22 2.36
CA LEU A 142 -11.74 14.94 1.98
C LEU A 142 -11.75 13.87 3.08
N GLN A 143 -12.02 14.25 4.34
CA GLN A 143 -12.09 13.33 5.48
C GLN A 143 -13.04 12.15 5.21
N PRO A 144 -14.29 12.33 4.73
CA PRO A 144 -15.17 11.18 4.51
C PRO A 144 -14.61 10.18 3.49
N HIS A 145 -13.88 10.67 2.48
CA HIS A 145 -13.27 9.84 1.46
C HIS A 145 -12.06 9.07 1.97
N TRP A 146 -11.23 9.70 2.81
CA TRP A 146 -10.11 9.06 3.48
C TRP A 146 -10.59 8.05 4.54
N SER A 147 -11.51 8.44 5.42
CA SER A 147 -12.11 7.55 6.44
C SER A 147 -12.72 6.30 5.80
N HIS A 148 -13.45 6.46 4.69
CA HIS A 148 -13.98 5.31 3.95
C HIS A 148 -12.88 4.39 3.42
N ALA A 149 -11.83 4.92 2.78
CA ALA A 149 -10.74 4.09 2.28
C ALA A 149 -10.00 3.37 3.40
N THR A 150 -9.75 4.02 4.54
CA THR A 150 -9.10 3.39 5.69
C THR A 150 -9.98 2.30 6.33
N ARG A 151 -11.31 2.48 6.39
CA ARG A 151 -12.24 1.40 6.81
C ARG A 151 -12.19 0.21 5.87
N GLN A 152 -12.22 0.46 4.58
CA GLN A 152 -12.18 -0.59 3.57
C GLN A 152 -10.85 -1.34 3.57
N LEU A 153 -9.73 -0.65 3.81
CA LEU A 153 -8.41 -1.27 4.02
C LEU A 153 -8.47 -2.27 5.18
N LEU A 154 -8.92 -1.82 6.35
CA LEU A 154 -8.95 -2.64 7.56
C LEU A 154 -9.91 -3.83 7.43
N GLY A 155 -11.11 -3.62 6.89
CA GLY A 155 -12.05 -4.70 6.60
C GLY A 155 -11.56 -5.62 5.47
N GLY A 156 -10.77 -5.10 4.54
CA GLY A 156 -10.17 -5.87 3.46
C GLY A 156 -9.08 -6.83 3.96
N MET A 157 -8.18 -6.36 4.83
CA MET A 157 -7.17 -7.19 5.46
C MET A 157 -7.80 -8.29 6.33
N GLN A 158 -8.84 -7.94 7.10
CA GLN A 158 -9.61 -8.93 7.88
C GLN A 158 -10.24 -10.01 6.99
N ARG A 159 -10.80 -9.62 5.84
CA ARG A 159 -11.41 -10.56 4.89
C ARG A 159 -10.36 -11.48 4.25
N GLU A 160 -9.17 -10.96 3.94
CA GLU A 160 -8.05 -11.74 3.41
C GLU A 160 -7.58 -12.82 4.39
N ASP A 161 -7.50 -12.49 5.68
CA ASP A 161 -7.18 -13.49 6.70
C ASP A 161 -8.26 -14.57 6.82
N GLN A 162 -9.54 -14.17 6.83
CA GLN A 162 -10.68 -15.12 6.86
C GLN A 162 -10.66 -16.08 5.68
N TRP A 163 -10.44 -15.55 4.47
CA TRP A 163 -10.33 -16.37 3.28
C TRP A 163 -9.12 -17.29 3.34
N SER A 164 -7.98 -16.83 3.86
CA SER A 164 -6.79 -17.68 4.03
C SER A 164 -7.03 -18.79 5.06
N ALA A 165 -7.77 -18.51 6.15
CA ALA A 165 -8.17 -19.53 7.12
C ALA A 165 -9.08 -20.60 6.49
N GLN A 166 -10.14 -20.18 5.78
CA GLN A 166 -11.05 -21.09 5.05
C GLN A 166 -10.31 -21.90 3.98
N TYR A 167 -9.38 -21.26 3.27
CA TYR A 167 -8.54 -21.91 2.28
C TYR A 167 -7.68 -23.02 2.90
N ARG A 168 -7.08 -22.79 4.08
CA ARG A 168 -6.35 -23.82 4.82
C ARG A 168 -7.26 -24.94 5.33
N GLU A 169 -8.35 -24.59 6.01
CA GLU A 169 -9.29 -25.55 6.63
C GLU A 169 -9.96 -26.48 5.62
N SER A 170 -10.30 -25.95 4.44
CA SER A 170 -10.94 -26.74 3.37
C SER A 170 -9.97 -27.64 2.60
N GLY A 171 -8.66 -27.59 2.89
CA GLY A 171 -7.63 -28.22 2.08
C GLY A 171 -7.55 -27.59 0.69
N GLN A 172 -7.55 -26.26 0.64
CA GLN A 172 -7.39 -25.43 -0.56
C GLN A 172 -8.56 -25.48 -1.56
N ARG A 173 -9.76 -25.85 -1.09
CA ARG A 173 -10.95 -26.00 -1.93
C ARG A 173 -11.85 -24.76 -1.92
N GLU A 174 -12.03 -24.16 -0.75
CA GLU A 174 -12.81 -22.94 -0.58
C GLU A 174 -11.92 -21.72 -0.78
N ARG A 175 -12.31 -20.86 -1.73
CA ARG A 175 -11.56 -19.66 -2.12
C ARG A 175 -12.47 -18.67 -2.83
N PRO A 176 -12.18 -17.35 -2.76
CA PRO A 176 -12.86 -16.37 -3.59
C PRO A 176 -12.56 -16.59 -5.08
N SER A 177 -13.38 -16.01 -5.95
CA SER A 177 -13.01 -15.84 -7.35
C SER A 177 -11.82 -14.89 -7.48
N PHE A 178 -11.10 -14.96 -8.60
CA PHE A 178 -10.02 -14.02 -8.90
C PHE A 178 -10.50 -12.56 -8.86
N GLU A 179 -11.69 -12.28 -9.41
CA GLU A 179 -12.29 -10.95 -9.40
C GLU A 179 -12.63 -10.48 -7.97
N ALA A 180 -13.28 -11.31 -7.15
CA ALA A 180 -13.61 -10.96 -5.77
C ALA A 180 -12.35 -10.72 -4.93
N TYR A 181 -11.30 -11.51 -5.17
CA TYR A 181 -10.00 -11.31 -4.54
C TYR A 181 -9.40 -9.96 -4.92
N LEU A 182 -9.41 -9.58 -6.21
CA LEU A 182 -8.90 -8.28 -6.65
C LEU A 182 -9.74 -7.09 -6.17
N ASP A 183 -11.06 -7.22 -6.10
CA ASP A 183 -11.93 -6.17 -5.55
C ASP A 183 -11.67 -5.92 -4.05
N ASN A 184 -11.31 -6.96 -3.30
CA ASN A 184 -10.81 -6.81 -1.94
C ASN A 184 -9.39 -6.23 -1.92
N GLY A 185 -8.52 -6.82 -2.76
CA GLY A 185 -7.12 -6.47 -2.98
C GLY A 185 -6.90 -4.99 -3.30
N PHE A 186 -7.85 -4.38 -4.00
CA PHE A 186 -7.92 -2.95 -4.28
C PHE A 186 -7.75 -2.11 -3.01
N TYR A 187 -8.44 -2.48 -1.93
CA TYR A 187 -8.41 -1.74 -0.68
C TYR A 187 -7.33 -2.25 0.28
N SER A 188 -7.20 -3.57 0.43
CA SER A 188 -6.28 -4.19 1.41
C SER A 188 -4.81 -3.91 1.12
N ILE A 189 -4.43 -3.59 -0.12
CA ILE A 189 -3.06 -3.18 -0.47
C ILE A 189 -2.65 -1.81 0.10
N GLY A 190 -3.59 -1.06 0.70
CA GLY A 190 -3.31 0.21 1.39
C GLY A 190 -3.11 1.43 0.49
N VAL A 191 -3.08 1.26 -0.83
CA VAL A 191 -2.93 2.37 -1.79
C VAL A 191 -4.07 3.38 -1.69
N PRO A 192 -5.37 3.02 -1.64
CA PRO A 192 -6.43 4.01 -1.54
C PRO A 192 -6.38 4.87 -0.27
N ALA A 193 -6.07 4.24 0.88
CA ALA A 193 -5.94 4.98 2.15
C ALA A 193 -4.77 5.97 2.10
N THR A 194 -3.63 5.52 1.56
CA THR A 194 -2.43 6.35 1.38
C THR A 194 -2.68 7.50 0.41
N TYR A 195 -3.26 7.21 -0.75
CA TYR A 195 -3.48 8.19 -1.81
C TYR A 195 -4.48 9.26 -1.37
N ARG A 196 -5.60 8.89 -0.76
CA ARG A 196 -6.58 9.87 -0.26
C ARG A 196 -6.05 10.68 0.91
N GLY A 197 -5.17 10.10 1.73
CA GLY A 197 -4.36 10.85 2.69
C GLY A 197 -3.52 11.93 2.00
N ALA A 198 -2.85 11.57 0.91
CA ALA A 198 -2.01 12.51 0.14
C ALA A 198 -2.84 13.62 -0.51
N LEU A 199 -4.03 13.32 -1.03
CA LEU A 199 -4.93 14.34 -1.58
C LEU A 199 -5.23 15.47 -0.58
N ILE A 200 -5.23 15.19 0.72
CA ILE A 200 -5.41 16.19 1.78
C ILE A 200 -4.21 17.12 1.88
N THR A 201 -2.98 16.62 1.71
CA THR A 201 -1.74 17.37 2.00
C THR A 201 -0.99 17.88 0.77
N LEU A 202 -1.36 17.41 -0.43
CA LEU A 202 -0.75 17.87 -1.69
C LEU A 202 -1.07 19.33 -2.03
N GLY A 203 -2.12 19.91 -1.42
CA GLY A 203 -2.42 21.34 -1.50
C GLY A 203 -3.06 21.77 -2.83
N ASP A 204 -3.90 20.92 -3.42
CA ASP A 204 -4.63 21.23 -4.66
C ASP A 204 -6.13 21.38 -4.37
N GLU A 205 -6.61 22.61 -4.39
CA GLU A 205 -7.99 22.95 -4.05
C GLU A 205 -9.03 22.44 -5.05
N SER A 206 -8.63 22.06 -6.26
CA SER A 206 -9.57 21.48 -7.24
C SER A 206 -9.78 19.98 -7.07
N VAL A 207 -9.10 19.31 -6.13
CA VAL A 207 -9.31 17.87 -5.87
C VAL A 207 -10.79 17.48 -5.76
N PRO A 208 -11.66 18.17 -4.99
CA PRO A 208 -13.05 17.76 -4.84
C PRO A 208 -13.82 17.66 -6.16
N SER A 209 -13.57 18.54 -7.13
CA SER A 209 -14.24 18.51 -8.44
C SER A 209 -13.71 17.40 -9.36
N HIS A 210 -12.53 16.86 -9.06
CA HIS A 210 -11.88 15.81 -9.85
C HIS A 210 -11.92 14.42 -9.20
N LEU A 211 -12.49 14.29 -7.99
CA LEU A 211 -12.52 13.04 -7.23
C LEU A 211 -12.99 11.81 -8.02
N PRO A 212 -14.05 11.86 -8.85
CA PRO A 212 -14.47 10.69 -9.63
C PRO A 212 -13.34 10.11 -10.50
N ARG A 213 -12.67 10.97 -11.28
CA ARG A 213 -11.54 10.57 -12.14
C ARG A 213 -10.33 10.13 -11.32
N LEU A 214 -10.00 10.85 -10.24
CA LEU A 214 -8.89 10.47 -9.37
C LEU A 214 -9.11 9.09 -8.74
N ARG A 215 -10.35 8.70 -8.47
CA ARG A 215 -10.71 7.35 -7.98
C ARG A 215 -10.58 6.28 -9.05
N GLU A 216 -10.84 6.59 -10.31
CA GLU A 216 -10.55 5.66 -11.42
C GLU A 216 -9.04 5.39 -11.54
N MET A 217 -8.22 6.46 -11.46
CA MET A 217 -6.76 6.33 -11.44
C MET A 217 -6.27 5.53 -10.23
N GLU A 218 -6.81 5.82 -9.05
CA GLU A 218 -6.55 5.08 -7.81
C GLU A 218 -6.85 3.59 -7.97
N ARG A 219 -7.97 3.23 -8.61
CA ARG A 219 -8.35 1.83 -8.85
C ARG A 219 -7.32 1.11 -9.71
N GLU A 220 -6.96 1.68 -10.86
CA GLU A 220 -5.96 1.07 -11.74
C GLU A 220 -4.60 0.91 -11.04
N ALA A 221 -4.12 1.96 -10.38
CA ALA A 221 -2.86 1.94 -9.64
C ALA A 221 -2.85 0.87 -8.54
N SER A 222 -3.91 0.80 -7.73
CA SER A 222 -4.00 -0.13 -6.61
C SER A 222 -4.01 -1.59 -7.07
N ILE A 223 -4.74 -1.91 -8.15
CA ILE A 223 -4.73 -3.26 -8.73
C ILE A 223 -3.34 -3.62 -9.27
N CYS A 224 -2.66 -2.70 -9.97
CA CYS A 224 -1.29 -2.94 -10.42
C CYS A 224 -0.35 -3.23 -9.25
N VAL A 225 -0.42 -2.44 -8.17
CA VAL A 225 0.43 -2.62 -6.98
C VAL A 225 0.13 -3.94 -6.27
N ARG A 226 -1.16 -4.31 -6.13
CA ARG A 226 -1.57 -5.61 -5.56
C ARG A 226 -1.00 -6.77 -6.37
N LEU A 227 -1.19 -6.75 -7.69
CA LEU A 227 -0.67 -7.80 -8.58
C LEU A 227 0.86 -7.88 -8.55
N ALA A 228 1.56 -6.75 -8.51
CA ALA A 228 3.02 -6.73 -8.41
C ALA A 228 3.52 -7.30 -7.07
N ASN A 229 2.85 -6.95 -5.96
CA ASN A 229 3.11 -7.51 -4.65
C ASN A 229 2.94 -9.04 -4.67
N ASP A 230 1.79 -9.54 -5.13
CA ASP A 230 1.49 -10.97 -5.19
C ASP A 230 2.49 -11.75 -6.06
N VAL A 231 2.91 -11.20 -7.20
CA VAL A 231 3.96 -11.84 -8.04
C VAL A 231 5.26 -12.00 -7.27
N ARG A 232 5.60 -11.01 -6.44
CA ARG A 232 6.83 -11.01 -5.65
C ARG A 232 6.74 -11.93 -4.44
N SER A 233 5.61 -11.97 -3.76
CA SER A 233 5.39 -12.74 -2.54
C SER A 233 4.94 -14.19 -2.79
N TYR A 234 4.67 -14.57 -4.05
CA TYR A 234 4.12 -15.86 -4.44
C TYR A 234 4.72 -17.08 -3.73
N GLU A 235 6.04 -17.28 -3.78
CA GLU A 235 6.67 -18.48 -3.21
C GLU A 235 6.49 -18.55 -1.69
N ARG A 236 6.60 -17.40 -1.02
CA ARG A 236 6.38 -17.26 0.42
C ARG A 236 4.93 -17.56 0.78
N GLU A 237 3.98 -16.93 0.09
CA GLU A 237 2.56 -17.06 0.40
C GLU A 237 2.02 -18.46 0.11
N VAL A 238 2.52 -19.13 -0.93
CA VAL A 238 2.23 -20.55 -1.17
C VAL A 238 2.73 -21.41 -0.01
N ALA A 239 3.95 -21.17 0.49
CA ALA A 239 4.49 -21.90 1.63
C ALA A 239 3.70 -21.63 2.94
N GLU A 240 3.21 -20.42 3.12
CA GLU A 240 2.33 -20.00 4.23
C GLU A 240 0.87 -20.45 4.05
N GLN A 241 0.53 -21.06 2.91
CA GLN A 241 -0.84 -21.42 2.53
C GLN A 241 -1.80 -20.23 2.57
N LYS A 242 -1.32 -19.04 2.18
CA LYS A 242 -2.11 -17.82 1.99
C LYS A 242 -2.62 -17.73 0.56
N LEU A 243 -3.66 -16.92 0.36
CA LEU A 243 -4.17 -16.62 -0.96
C LEU A 243 -3.22 -15.69 -1.71
N ASN A 244 -3.13 -15.90 -3.01
CA ASN A 244 -2.33 -15.10 -3.93
C ASN A 244 -3.01 -15.12 -5.31
N SER A 245 -2.98 -13.99 -6.03
CA SER A 245 -3.59 -13.88 -7.36
C SER A 245 -3.09 -14.92 -8.36
N LEU A 246 -1.80 -15.31 -8.32
CA LEU A 246 -1.26 -16.36 -9.18
C LEU A 246 -1.86 -17.72 -8.85
N THR A 247 -1.95 -18.07 -7.57
CA THR A 247 -2.58 -19.33 -7.13
C THR A 247 -4.04 -19.40 -7.55
N LEU A 248 -4.77 -18.29 -7.38
CA LEU A 248 -6.19 -18.24 -7.75
C LEU A 248 -6.40 -18.45 -9.25
N LEU A 249 -5.64 -17.71 -10.07
CA LEU A 249 -5.74 -17.76 -11.53
C LEU A 249 -5.24 -19.09 -12.09
N GLN A 250 -4.13 -19.63 -11.57
CA GLN A 250 -3.61 -20.94 -11.94
C GLN A 250 -4.68 -22.02 -11.74
N GLN A 251 -5.27 -22.09 -10.55
CA GLN A 251 -6.29 -23.11 -10.25
C GLN A 251 -7.57 -22.90 -11.07
N GLU A 252 -7.92 -21.66 -11.43
CA GLU A 252 -9.02 -21.38 -12.36
C GLU A 252 -8.72 -21.93 -13.76
N LEU A 253 -7.52 -21.66 -14.28
CA LEU A 253 -7.06 -22.14 -15.59
C LEU A 253 -6.97 -23.68 -15.67
N VAL A 254 -6.52 -24.33 -14.60
CA VAL A 254 -6.55 -25.81 -14.50
C VAL A 254 -7.98 -26.32 -14.63
N ARG A 255 -8.94 -25.68 -13.93
CA ARG A 255 -10.34 -26.11 -13.92
C ARG A 255 -11.08 -25.82 -15.23
N SER A 256 -10.91 -24.62 -15.79
CA SER A 256 -11.71 -24.14 -16.91
C SER A 256 -11.12 -24.49 -18.27
N ALA A 257 -9.78 -24.49 -18.39
CA ALA A 257 -9.07 -24.75 -19.64
C ALA A 257 -8.38 -26.13 -19.67
N GLY A 258 -8.44 -26.91 -18.57
CA GLY A 258 -7.85 -28.25 -18.50
C GLY A 258 -6.33 -28.27 -18.61
N LEU A 259 -5.67 -27.15 -18.29
CA LEU A 259 -4.22 -27.04 -18.35
C LEU A 259 -3.56 -27.86 -17.24
N THR A 260 -2.33 -28.31 -17.48
CA THR A 260 -1.47 -28.82 -16.41
C THR A 260 -1.12 -27.69 -15.45
N GLU A 261 -0.80 -28.01 -14.20
CA GLU A 261 -0.46 -26.99 -13.19
C GLU A 261 0.70 -26.08 -13.62
N ALA A 262 1.71 -26.64 -14.28
CA ALA A 262 2.86 -25.87 -14.81
C ALA A 262 2.44 -24.91 -15.94
N ALA A 263 1.65 -25.40 -16.92
CA ALA A 263 1.18 -24.55 -18.01
C ALA A 263 0.23 -23.45 -17.51
N ALA A 264 -0.64 -23.78 -16.55
CA ALA A 264 -1.52 -22.83 -15.91
C ALA A 264 -0.77 -21.74 -15.14
N LEU A 265 0.33 -22.09 -14.45
CA LEU A 265 1.14 -21.11 -13.72
C LEU A 265 1.85 -20.14 -14.67
N GLU A 266 2.47 -20.65 -15.74
CA GLU A 266 3.10 -19.80 -16.75
C GLU A 266 2.10 -18.85 -17.41
N GLN A 267 0.93 -19.35 -17.76
CA GLN A 267 -0.15 -18.52 -18.31
C GLN A 267 -0.69 -17.51 -17.29
N ALA A 268 -0.81 -17.87 -16.01
CA ALA A 268 -1.20 -16.95 -14.95
C ALA A 268 -0.17 -15.82 -14.79
N ARG A 269 1.13 -16.14 -14.80
CA ARG A 269 2.21 -15.13 -14.75
C ARG A 269 2.14 -14.16 -15.92
N ALA A 270 2.00 -14.68 -17.14
CA ALA A 270 1.88 -13.85 -18.34
C ALA A 270 0.64 -12.94 -18.29
N THR A 271 -0.50 -13.49 -17.82
CA THR A 271 -1.76 -12.75 -17.70
C THR A 271 -1.65 -11.61 -16.67
N ILE A 272 -1.06 -11.89 -15.51
CA ILE A 272 -0.86 -10.88 -14.46
C ILE A 272 0.12 -9.80 -14.91
N GLN A 273 1.24 -10.17 -15.54
CA GLN A 273 2.20 -9.20 -16.07
C GLN A 273 1.56 -8.29 -17.11
N SER A 274 0.76 -8.86 -18.03
CA SER A 274 0.00 -8.07 -19.01
C SER A 274 -1.01 -7.14 -18.34
N SER A 275 -1.70 -7.62 -17.29
CA SER A 275 -2.67 -6.84 -16.54
C SER A 275 -2.04 -5.64 -15.82
N ILE A 276 -0.86 -5.82 -15.22
CA ILE A 276 -0.08 -4.74 -14.60
C ILE A 276 0.27 -3.69 -15.66
N GLN A 277 0.83 -4.10 -16.81
CA GLN A 277 1.22 -3.18 -17.88
C GLN A 277 0.02 -2.38 -18.41
N GLN A 278 -1.08 -3.06 -18.73
CA GLN A 278 -2.29 -2.41 -19.23
C GLN A 278 -2.92 -1.47 -18.19
N GLY A 279 -2.91 -1.84 -16.90
CA GLY A 279 -3.41 -0.98 -15.83
C GLY A 279 -2.59 0.30 -15.66
N LEU A 280 -1.25 0.21 -15.76
CA LEU A 280 -0.38 1.39 -15.74
C LEU A 280 -0.63 2.31 -16.94
N GLU A 281 -0.86 1.73 -18.12
CA GLU A 281 -1.24 2.47 -19.34
C GLU A 281 -2.60 3.16 -19.19
N ARG A 282 -3.61 2.46 -18.65
CA ARG A 282 -4.94 3.05 -18.36
C ARG A 282 -4.85 4.18 -17.34
N CYS A 283 -4.10 3.98 -16.25
CA CYS A 283 -3.86 5.02 -15.25
C CYS A 283 -3.19 6.26 -15.87
N THR A 284 -2.20 6.05 -16.75
CA THR A 284 -1.53 7.13 -17.49
C THR A 284 -2.47 7.83 -18.48
N ALA A 285 -3.35 7.08 -19.15
CA ALA A 285 -4.35 7.65 -20.05
C ALA A 285 -5.36 8.52 -19.29
N LEU A 286 -5.86 8.05 -18.13
CA LEU A 286 -6.75 8.81 -17.25
C LEU A 286 -6.11 10.10 -16.72
N ALA A 287 -4.79 10.12 -16.49
CA ALA A 287 -4.05 11.33 -16.14
C ALA A 287 -4.04 12.40 -17.25
N ARG A 288 -4.30 11.99 -18.51
CA ARG A 288 -4.32 12.86 -19.68
C ARG A 288 -5.72 13.35 -20.05
N THR A 289 -6.79 12.71 -19.57
CA THR A 289 -8.18 13.11 -19.87
C THR A 289 -8.65 14.32 -19.08
N GLY A 290 -7.93 14.69 -18.01
CA GLY A 290 -8.13 15.89 -17.22
C GLY A 290 -7.03 16.02 -16.18
N GLN A 291 -6.84 17.20 -15.62
CA GLN A 291 -5.86 17.45 -14.56
C GLN A 291 -6.48 18.35 -13.51
N THR A 292 -6.13 18.12 -12.25
CA THR A 292 -6.33 19.14 -11.21
C THR A 292 -5.43 20.35 -11.49
N THR A 293 -5.57 21.40 -10.69
CA THR A 293 -4.96 22.70 -10.97
C THR A 293 -3.43 22.63 -10.93
N THR A 294 -2.89 21.82 -10.01
CA THR A 294 -1.45 21.61 -9.87
C THR A 294 -0.93 20.38 -10.61
N GLY A 295 -1.82 19.45 -10.96
CA GLY A 295 -1.47 18.11 -11.45
C GLY A 295 -0.76 17.22 -10.42
N TYR A 296 -0.68 17.64 -9.16
CA TYR A 296 0.01 16.89 -8.10
C TYR A 296 -0.66 15.55 -7.78
N PRO A 297 -1.99 15.45 -7.61
CA PRO A 297 -2.69 14.17 -7.43
C PRO A 297 -2.32 13.12 -8.49
N GLU A 298 -2.39 13.48 -9.76
CA GLU A 298 -2.13 12.58 -10.89
C GLU A 298 -0.68 12.11 -10.89
N ARG A 299 0.26 13.05 -10.73
CA ARG A 299 1.68 12.71 -10.67
C ARG A 299 1.99 11.83 -9.47
N PHE A 300 1.32 12.05 -8.34
CA PHE A 300 1.52 11.30 -7.12
C PHE A 300 1.07 9.85 -7.26
N ILE A 301 -0.14 9.59 -7.77
CA ILE A 301 -0.63 8.21 -7.94
C ILE A 301 0.14 7.46 -9.03
N LEU A 302 0.54 8.12 -10.11
CA LEU A 302 1.43 7.54 -11.12
C LEU A 302 2.80 7.21 -10.53
N GLY A 303 3.31 8.07 -9.64
CA GLY A 303 4.56 7.84 -8.91
C GLY A 303 4.47 6.65 -7.97
N ILE A 304 3.39 6.53 -7.18
CA ILE A 304 3.12 5.33 -6.36
C ILE A 304 3.09 4.08 -7.23
N ALA A 305 2.27 4.06 -8.28
CA ALA A 305 2.09 2.87 -9.10
C ALA A 305 3.39 2.47 -9.81
N GLY A 306 4.08 3.44 -10.44
CA GLY A 306 5.33 3.19 -11.16
C GLY A 306 6.45 2.72 -10.23
N PHE A 307 6.65 3.40 -9.10
CA PHE A 307 7.70 3.03 -8.16
C PHE A 307 7.38 1.70 -7.47
N ALA A 308 6.18 1.50 -6.93
CA ALA A 308 5.86 0.28 -6.18
C ALA A 308 5.87 -0.96 -7.08
N CYS A 309 5.30 -0.88 -8.29
CA CYS A 309 5.35 -2.00 -9.23
C CYS A 309 6.79 -2.37 -9.63
N ASP A 310 7.66 -1.39 -9.87
CA ASP A 310 9.08 -1.65 -10.16
C ASP A 310 9.84 -2.14 -8.93
N PHE A 311 9.58 -1.56 -7.76
CA PHE A 311 10.21 -1.94 -6.50
C PHE A 311 9.95 -3.42 -6.18
N TYR A 312 8.71 -3.89 -6.36
CA TYR A 312 8.37 -5.30 -6.19
C TYR A 312 9.06 -6.25 -7.17
N THR A 313 9.61 -5.76 -8.30
CA THR A 313 10.42 -6.63 -9.18
C THR A 313 11.77 -7.04 -8.58
N GLN A 314 12.27 -6.28 -7.59
CA GLN A 314 13.63 -6.44 -7.06
C GLN A 314 13.69 -6.53 -5.53
N HIS A 315 12.66 -6.06 -4.84
CA HIS A 315 12.63 -5.91 -3.40
C HIS A 315 11.31 -6.43 -2.83
N ASP A 316 11.36 -6.81 -1.56
CA ASP A 316 10.18 -7.13 -0.75
C ASP A 316 10.21 -6.20 0.48
N TYR A 317 9.07 -5.56 0.80
CA TYR A 317 8.95 -4.70 1.98
C TYR A 317 9.10 -5.47 3.30
N HIS A 318 8.88 -6.79 3.32
CA HIS A 318 9.04 -7.63 4.51
C HIS A 318 10.51 -8.05 4.76
N HIS A 319 11.38 -8.05 3.74
CA HIS A 319 12.75 -8.53 3.86
C HIS A 319 13.77 -7.65 3.11
N ILE A 320 14.45 -6.78 3.85
CA ILE A 320 15.75 -6.24 3.46
C ILE A 320 16.77 -6.82 4.44
N LEU A 321 17.59 -7.76 3.95
CA LEU A 321 18.75 -8.40 4.60
C LEU A 321 18.49 -9.70 5.38
N VAL A 322 18.47 -10.82 4.65
CA VAL A 322 19.27 -11.99 5.06
C VAL A 322 20.16 -12.36 3.87
N ARG A 323 21.30 -11.69 3.74
CA ARG A 323 22.52 -12.38 3.30
C ARG A 323 23.34 -12.57 4.56
N GLN A 324 23.19 -13.75 5.18
CA GLN A 324 24.30 -14.31 5.93
C GLN A 324 25.37 -14.65 4.90
N ASN A 325 26.39 -13.81 4.78
CA ASN A 325 27.61 -14.23 4.13
C ASN A 325 28.24 -15.31 5.03
N GLY A 326 28.53 -16.47 4.44
CA GLY A 326 29.54 -17.38 4.98
C GLY A 326 30.93 -16.78 4.89
#